data_AF-A0A081L693-F1
#
_entry.id   AF-A0A081L693-F1
#
_cell.length_a   1.000
_cell.length_b   1.000
_cell.length_c   1.000
_cell.angle_alpha   90.00
_cell.angle_beta   90.00
_cell.angle_gamma   90.00
#
_symmetry.space_group_name_H-M   'P 1'
#
loop_
_entity.id
_entity.type
_entity.pdbx_description
1 polymer ?
#
loop_
_entity_poly.entity_id
_entity_poly.type
_entity_poly.pdbx_seq_one_letter_code
_entity_poly.pdbx_strand_id
1 'polypeptide(L)' 'MTKKIMIDPGHGGHDPGAVAHGLKEKDLVLKVAKKTKAILEKVYGAAVKLTRSTDVYIDLSQRARLANN' A
#
# COMPACT_ATOMS: atom_id res chain seq x y z
N MET A 1 2.97 -4.42 -23.76
CA MET A 1 2.86 -3.24 -22.87
C MET A 1 2.80 -3.71 -21.43
N THR A 2 3.63 -3.17 -20.54
CA THR A 2 3.61 -3.49 -19.11
C THR A 2 2.44 -2.78 -18.42
N LYS A 3 1.63 -3.51 -17.65
CA LYS A 3 0.56 -2.92 -16.85
C LYS A 3 1.17 -2.19 -15.65
N LYS A 4 0.76 -0.94 -15.41
CA LYS A 4 1.10 -0.15 -14.23
C LYS A 4 0.01 -0.33 -13.17
N ILE A 5 0.39 -0.64 -11.95
CA ILE A 5 -0.55 -0.86 -10.84
C ILE A 5 -0.06 -0.06 -9.62
N MET A 6 -0.93 0.74 -9.03
CA MET A 6 -0.70 1.37 -7.73
C MET A 6 -1.50 0.60 -6.68
N ILE A 7 -0.84 0.19 -5.59
CA ILE A 7 -1.51 -0.39 -4.42
C ILE A 7 -1.41 0.63 -3.28
N ASP A 8 -2.55 0.94 -2.68
CA ASP A 8 -2.64 1.87 -1.55
C ASP A 8 -2.85 1.11 -0.23
N PRO A 9 -1.79 0.78 0.52
CA PRO A 9 -1.96 0.36 1.91
C PRO A 9 -2.46 1.54 2.74
N GLY A 10 -3.74 1.48 3.13
CA GLY A 10 -4.41 2.50 3.95
C GLY A 10 -3.69 2.83 5.26
N HIS A 11 -4.04 3.97 5.86
CA HIS A 11 -3.48 4.43 7.15
C HIS A 11 -1.96 4.61 7.13
N GLY A 12 -1.30 4.57 8.30
CA GLY A 12 0.15 4.64 8.48
C GLY A 12 0.57 5.79 9.41
N GLY A 13 1.76 5.67 10.01
CA GLY A 13 2.29 6.65 10.96
C GLY A 13 1.38 6.78 12.18
N HIS A 14 0.91 8.00 12.43
CA HIS A 14 0.02 8.31 13.56
C HIS A 14 -1.41 7.79 13.38
N ASP A 15 -1.81 7.40 12.17
CA ASP A 15 -3.13 6.85 11.89
C ASP A 15 -3.03 5.31 11.89
N PRO A 16 -3.55 4.62 12.92
CA PRO A 16 -3.48 3.16 12.99
C PRO A 16 -4.55 2.45 12.17
N GLY A 17 -5.60 3.17 11.73
CA GLY A 17 -6.86 2.57 11.30
C GLY A 17 -7.57 1.83 12.43
N ALA A 18 -8.32 0.78 12.10
CA ALA A 18 -8.96 -0.06 13.10
C ALA A 18 -7.93 -0.77 14.00
N VAL A 19 -8.24 -0.85 15.30
CA VAL A 19 -7.40 -1.52 16.31
C VAL A 19 -8.25 -2.47 17.13
N ALA A 20 -7.90 -3.75 17.12
CA ALA A 20 -8.58 -4.78 17.91
C ALA A 20 -7.62 -5.95 18.19
N HIS A 21 -7.75 -6.59 19.34
CA HIS A 21 -6.96 -7.78 19.71
C HIS A 21 -5.42 -7.61 19.56
N GLY A 22 -4.91 -6.40 19.81
CA GLY A 22 -3.48 -6.09 19.65
C GLY A 22 -3.01 -5.92 18.19
N LEU A 23 -3.92 -6.01 17.22
CA LEU A 23 -3.66 -5.77 15.81
C LEU A 23 -3.98 -4.32 15.44
N LYS A 24 -3.19 -3.77 14.51
CA LYS A 24 -3.44 -2.47 13.89
C LYS A 24 -3.61 -2.66 12.41
N GLU A 25 -4.67 -2.11 11.85
CA GLU A 25 -4.97 -2.19 10.43
C GLU A 25 -3.79 -1.76 9.56
N LYS A 26 -3.15 -0.63 9.90
CA LYS A 26 -1.98 -0.10 9.17
C LYS A 26 -0.85 -1.12 8.98
N ASP A 27 -0.66 -2.02 9.94
CA ASP A 27 0.42 -3.02 9.92
C ASP A 27 0.02 -4.21 9.05
N LEU A 28 -1.24 -4.64 9.15
CA LEU A 28 -1.79 -5.74 8.36
C LEU A 28 -1.85 -5.38 6.88
N VAL A 29 -2.43 -4.23 6.54
CA VAL A 29 -2.57 -3.81 5.13
C VAL A 29 -1.22 -3.56 4.47
N LEU A 30 -0.22 -3.05 5.20
CA LEU A 30 1.15 -2.90 4.68
C LEU A 30 1.78 -4.27 4.36
N LYS A 31 1.61 -5.25 5.24
CA LYS A 31 2.10 -6.63 5.01
C LYS A 31 1.44 -7.26 3.79
N VAL A 32 0.12 -7.13 3.67
CA VAL A 32 -0.64 -7.63 2.51
C VAL A 32 -0.18 -6.94 1.22
N ALA A 33 -0.11 -5.61 1.20
CA ALA A 33 0.31 -4.85 0.02
C ALA A 33 1.71 -5.23 -0.49
N LYS A 34 2.68 -5.43 0.41
CA LYS A 34 4.03 -5.89 0.04
C LYS A 34 4.03 -7.29 -0.59
N LYS A 35 3.25 -8.22 -0.04
CA LYS A 35 3.09 -9.58 -0.62
C LYS A 35 2.43 -9.51 -1.99
N THR A 36 1.35 -8.74 -2.12
CA THR A 36 0.63 -8.56 -3.40
C THR A 36 1.54 -7.94 -4.47
N LYS A 37 2.31 -6.89 -4.13
CA LYS A 37 3.32 -6.30 -5.03
C LYS A 37 4.31 -7.35 -5.53
N ALA A 38 4.92 -8.12 -4.62
CA ALA A 38 5.90 -9.14 -5.01
C ALA A 38 5.31 -10.20 -5.94
N ILE A 39 4.08 -10.66 -5.70
CA ILE A 39 3.39 -11.64 -6.54
C ILE A 39 3.08 -11.04 -7.92
N LEU A 40 2.54 -9.83 -7.97
CA LEU A 40 2.19 -9.14 -9.23
C LEU A 40 3.42 -8.88 -10.11
N GLU A 41 4.52 -8.44 -9.51
CA GLU A 41 5.78 -8.23 -10.21
C GLU A 41 6.36 -9.54 -10.71
N LYS A 42 6.42 -10.58 -9.86
CA LYS A 42 7.06 -11.87 -10.18
C LYS A 42 6.27 -12.69 -11.20
N VAL A 43 4.95 -12.79 -11.03
CA VAL A 43 4.11 -13.73 -11.79
C VAL A 43 3.57 -13.09 -13.06
N TYR A 44 3.23 -11.79 -13.00
CA TYR A 44 2.54 -11.10 -14.09
C TYR A 44 3.43 -10.07 -14.80
N GLY A 45 4.66 -9.85 -14.34
CA GLY A 45 5.57 -8.86 -14.91
C GLY A 45 5.03 -7.42 -14.85
N ALA A 46 4.11 -7.14 -13.92
CA ALA A 46 3.51 -5.82 -13.77
C ALA A 46 4.50 -4.83 -13.13
N ALA A 47 4.39 -3.55 -13.47
CA ALA A 47 5.12 -2.49 -12.78
C ALA A 47 4.27 -1.98 -11.61
N VAL A 48 4.62 -2.39 -10.39
CA VAL A 48 3.79 -2.14 -9.20
C VAL A 48 4.44 -1.14 -8.27
N LYS A 49 3.70 -0.10 -7.87
CA LYS A 49 4.12 0.88 -6.85
C LYS A 49 3.19 0.81 -5.64
N LEU A 50 3.71 1.22 -4.49
CA LEU A 50 2.92 1.40 -3.27
C LEU A 50 2.83 2.89 -2.96
N THR A 51 1.69 3.36 -2.43
CA THR A 51 1.61 4.73 -1.91
C THR A 51 2.58 4.91 -0.73
N ARG A 52 2.67 3.92 0.17
CA ARG A 52 3.70 3.81 1.21
C ARG A 52 4.33 2.41 1.27
N SER A 53 5.64 2.35 1.51
CA SER A 53 6.41 1.10 1.70
C SER A 53 6.89 0.90 3.14
N THR A 54 6.67 1.89 4.00
CA THR A 54 7.02 1.90 5.43
C THR A 54 5.81 2.37 6.25
N ASP A 55 5.97 2.40 7.58
CA ASP A 55 4.95 2.95 8.48
C ASP A 55 5.02 4.48 8.52
N VAL A 56 4.43 5.11 7.51
CA VAL A 56 4.35 6.57 7.37
C VAL A 56 2.92 6.98 7.05
N TYR A 57 2.50 8.13 7.56
CA TYR A 57 1.24 8.73 7.19
C TYR A 57 1.34 9.37 5.80
N ILE A 58 0.31 9.19 4.97
CA ILE A 58 0.16 9.86 3.67
C ILE A 58 -1.26 10.41 3.59
N ASP A 59 -1.35 11.69 3.26
CA ASP A 59 -2.62 12.41 3.08
C ASP A 59 -3.49 11.78 1.97
N LEU A 60 -4.81 11.78 2.15
CA LEU A 60 -5.75 11.19 1.20
C LEU A 60 -5.59 11.77 -0.22
N SER A 61 -5.40 13.08 -0.34
CA SER A 61 -5.20 13.74 -1.64
C SER A 61 -3.87 13.32 -2.29
N GLN A 62 -2.84 13.08 -1.48
CA GLN A 62 -1.54 12.62 -1.97
C GLN A 62 -1.61 11.18 -2.49
N ARG A 63 -2.39 10.30 -1.86
CA ARG A 63 -2.62 8.92 -2.34
C ARG A 63 -3.21 8.91 -3.75
N ALA A 64 -4.23 9.72 -4.01
CA ALA A 64 -4.83 9.86 -5.33
C ALA A 64 -3.84 10.44 -6.35
N ARG A 65 -3.09 11.49 -5.98
CA ARG A 65 -2.05 12.06 -6.86
C ARG A 65 -0.97 11.04 -7.25
N LEU A 66 -0.54 10.19 -6.32
CA LEU A 66 0.43 9.14 -6.60
C LEU A 66 -0.10 8.11 -7.61
N ALA A 67 -1.40 7.81 -7.58
CA ALA A 67 -2.01 6.86 -8.51
C ALA A 67 -2.22 7.42 -9.92
N ASN A 68 -2.47 8.72 -10.06
CA ASN A 68 -2.74 9.38 -11.34
C ASN A 68 -1.49 9.72 -12.18
N ASN A 69 -0.30 9.69 -11.57
CA ASN A 69 0.99 10.04 -12.21
C ASN A 69 1.81 8.79 -12.60
#